data_AF-A0A9W4TIJ3-F1
#
_entry.id   AF-A0A9W4TIJ3-F1
#
_cell.length_a   1.000
_cell.length_b   1.000
_cell.length_c   1.000
_cell.angle_alpha   90.00
_cell.angle_beta   90.00
_cell.angle_gamma   90.00
#
_symmetry.space_group_name_H-M   'P 1'
#
loop_
_entity.id
_entity.type
_entity.pdbx_description
1 polymer ?
#
loop_
_entity_poly.entity_id
_entity_poly.type
_entity_poly.pdbx_seq_one_letter_code
_entity_poly.pdbx_strand_id
1 'polypeptide(L)'
;MEIKEIFIVSLIIVLCCSMTNFAIEKKNNDENDEILWSKSKKLVWEDFKGIPDTVGSIMLAETTSTIKFEYNVTNNVLTSYKIESIFIKSRSWTITNDMQLLAHEQLHFDITELYARKIRKAFDSLRIRKNFNEENYSLIYNSNILKRNDLNKLYDSQVYGNNIRQNQWIKRVKNEVLKLNKYESSY
;
A
#
# COMPACT_ATOMS: atom_id res chain seq x y z
N MET A 1 -9.25 -14.47 87.11
CA MET A 1 -7.94 -14.59 87.79
C MET A 1 -6.94 -15.00 86.73
N GLU A 2 -5.87 -14.20 86.60
CA GLU A 2 -4.62 -14.45 85.85
C GLU A 2 -4.59 -14.35 84.30
N ILE A 3 -4.18 -13.14 83.91
CA ILE A 3 -3.28 -12.64 82.84
C ILE A 3 -2.37 -13.69 82.16
N LYS A 4 -2.07 -13.48 80.85
CA LYS A 4 -0.75 -13.52 80.15
C LYS A 4 -0.84 -14.25 78.79
N GLU A 5 -0.30 -13.83 77.64
CA GLU A 5 0.54 -12.70 77.20
C GLU A 5 0.22 -12.38 75.72
N ILE A 6 0.57 -11.17 75.29
CA ILE A 6 0.61 -10.75 73.89
C ILE A 6 1.84 -11.37 73.24
N PHE A 7 1.68 -12.10 72.14
CA PHE A 7 2.76 -12.35 71.18
C PHE A 7 2.39 -11.75 69.83
N ILE A 8 3.16 -10.72 69.45
CA ILE A 8 3.16 -10.12 68.13
C ILE A 8 3.83 -11.12 67.19
N VAL A 9 3.10 -11.60 66.19
CA VAL A 9 3.68 -12.16 64.98
C VAL A 9 3.13 -11.38 63.80
N SER A 10 3.96 -10.47 63.32
CA SER A 10 3.81 -9.78 62.05
C SER A 10 3.69 -10.79 60.92
N LEU A 11 2.50 -11.00 60.38
CA LEU A 11 2.33 -11.71 59.12
C LEU A 11 1.99 -10.69 58.03
N ILE A 12 3.03 -10.39 57.27
CA ILE A 12 3.12 -9.67 56.01
C ILE A 12 1.82 -9.80 55.21
N ILE A 13 1.04 -8.72 55.14
CA ILE A 13 0.04 -8.57 54.08
C ILE A 13 0.84 -8.40 52.80
N VAL A 14 0.85 -9.43 51.97
CA VAL A 14 1.27 -9.36 50.57
C VAL A 14 0.32 -8.39 49.88
N LEU A 15 0.65 -7.10 49.93
CA LEU A 15 0.16 -6.16 48.94
C LEU A 15 0.81 -6.62 47.63
N CYS A 16 0.04 -7.38 46.86
CA CYS A 16 0.38 -7.70 45.49
C CYS A 16 0.40 -6.36 44.74
N CYS A 17 1.57 -5.69 44.76
CA CYS A 17 1.97 -4.81 43.67
C CYS A 17 2.10 -5.71 42.45
N SER A 18 0.97 -6.01 41.80
CA SER A 18 0.99 -6.44 40.41
C SER A 18 1.45 -5.21 39.63
N MET A 19 2.77 -5.10 39.53
CA MET A 19 3.44 -4.26 38.56
C MET A 19 2.76 -4.51 37.22
N THR A 20 2.20 -3.42 36.72
CA THR A 20 1.45 -3.28 35.49
C THR A 20 2.16 -3.96 34.32
N ASN A 21 1.43 -4.79 33.58
CA ASN A 21 1.62 -4.92 32.14
C ASN A 21 0.35 -4.41 31.48
N PHE A 22 0.08 -3.10 31.60
CA PHE A 22 -0.58 -2.44 30.48
C PHE A 22 0.42 -2.52 29.35
N ALA A 23 0.17 -3.41 28.39
CA ALA A 23 0.85 -3.36 27.12
C ALA A 23 0.60 -1.95 26.59
N ILE A 24 1.60 -1.09 26.71
CA ILE A 24 1.63 0.19 26.02
C ILE A 24 1.60 -0.20 24.56
N GLU A 25 0.43 -0.06 23.93
CA GLU A 25 0.34 -0.06 22.47
C GLU A 25 1.37 0.94 22.00
N LYS A 26 2.45 0.42 21.44
CA LYS A 26 3.50 1.22 20.85
C LYS A 26 2.86 1.84 19.61
N LYS A 27 2.20 2.99 19.79
CA LYS A 27 1.77 3.87 18.71
C LYS A 27 3.06 4.35 18.06
N ASN A 28 3.57 3.56 17.13
CA ASN A 28 4.65 3.97 16.26
C ASN A 28 4.11 5.21 15.53
N ASN A 29 4.67 6.37 15.85
CA ASN A 29 4.51 7.60 15.07
C ASN A 29 5.20 7.36 13.72
N ASP A 30 4.59 6.53 12.89
CA ASP A 30 5.16 6.17 11.61
C ASP A 30 4.98 7.33 10.64
N GLU A 31 6.13 7.75 10.11
CA GLU A 31 6.30 8.59 8.95
C GLU A 31 5.39 8.10 7.81
N ASN A 32 4.53 8.99 7.30
CA ASN A 32 3.67 8.85 6.12
C ASN A 32 3.19 7.42 5.76
N ASP A 33 1.88 7.18 5.89
CA ASP A 33 1.23 5.91 5.53
C ASP A 33 1.37 5.55 4.03
N GLU A 34 1.68 6.54 3.20
CA GLU A 34 1.86 6.38 1.76
C GLU A 34 3.33 6.20 1.39
N ILE A 35 3.61 5.22 0.52
CA ILE A 35 4.89 5.10 -0.20
C ILE A 35 4.64 5.48 -1.64
N LEU A 36 5.31 6.54 -2.10
CA LEU A 36 5.34 6.93 -3.51
C LEU A 36 6.15 5.91 -4.30
N TRP A 37 5.63 5.52 -5.46
CA TRP A 37 6.38 4.63 -6.35
C TRP A 37 7.64 5.34 -6.83
N SER A 38 8.77 4.63 -6.76
CA SER A 38 9.99 5.08 -7.41
C SER A 38 10.76 3.89 -7.95
N LYS A 39 11.62 4.14 -8.94
CA LYS A 39 12.47 3.10 -9.52
C LYS A 39 13.48 2.52 -8.51
N SER A 40 13.94 3.33 -7.56
CA SER A 40 14.99 2.99 -6.60
C SER A 40 14.48 2.40 -5.29
N LYS A 41 13.28 2.78 -4.83
CA LYS A 41 12.68 2.25 -3.60
C LYS A 41 11.73 1.09 -3.92
N LYS A 42 12.10 -0.11 -3.46
CA LYS A 42 11.26 -1.30 -3.52
C LYS A 42 10.61 -1.56 -2.17
N LEU A 43 9.44 -2.19 -2.21
CA LEU A 43 8.71 -2.60 -1.02
C LEU A 43 9.53 -3.62 -0.25
N VAL A 44 9.47 -3.50 1.07
CA VAL A 44 9.99 -4.49 2.02
C VAL A 44 8.85 -4.93 2.92
N TRP A 45 8.97 -6.08 3.59
CA TRP A 45 7.86 -6.60 4.40
C TRP A 45 7.49 -5.68 5.57
N GLU A 46 8.42 -4.87 6.07
CA GLU A 46 8.19 -3.85 7.08
C GLU A 46 7.23 -2.74 6.63
N ASP A 47 6.99 -2.59 5.31
CA ASP A 47 6.01 -1.65 4.77
C ASP A 47 4.56 -2.16 4.93
N PHE A 48 4.33 -3.45 5.18
CA PHE A 48 3.00 -4.08 5.24
C PHE A 48 2.47 -4.05 6.68
N LYS A 49 1.81 -2.94 7.04
CA LYS A 49 1.40 -2.63 8.42
C LYS A 49 -0.08 -2.88 8.70
N GLY A 50 -0.83 -3.33 7.69
CA GLY A 50 -2.23 -3.68 7.81
C GLY A 50 -2.45 -4.93 8.65
N ILE A 51 -3.67 -5.05 9.16
CA ILE A 51 -4.12 -6.25 9.87
C ILE A 51 -4.52 -7.30 8.83
N PRO A 52 -3.97 -8.52 8.88
CA PRO A 52 -4.36 -9.58 7.96
C PRO A 52 -5.86 -9.91 8.01
N ASP A 53 -6.51 -9.87 6.85
CA ASP A 53 -7.87 -10.38 6.69
C ASP A 53 -7.82 -11.81 6.15
N THR A 54 -7.60 -12.76 7.05
CA THR A 54 -7.40 -14.18 6.72
C THR A 54 -8.69 -15.00 6.84
N VAL A 55 -9.84 -14.37 7.16
CA VAL A 55 -11.08 -15.11 7.43
C VAL A 55 -11.61 -15.70 6.12
N GLY A 56 -11.47 -17.01 5.96
CA GLY A 56 -11.94 -17.73 4.76
C GLY A 56 -11.07 -17.55 3.50
N SER A 57 -9.89 -16.95 3.64
CA SER A 57 -8.94 -16.71 2.54
C SER A 57 -7.67 -17.54 2.69
N ILE A 58 -7.12 -18.01 1.57
CA ILE A 58 -5.80 -18.66 1.49
C ILE A 58 -4.67 -17.65 1.19
N MET A 59 -4.98 -16.35 1.17
CA MET A 59 -4.00 -15.30 0.90
C MET A 59 -2.99 -15.19 2.04
N LEU A 60 -1.71 -15.08 1.66
CA LEU A 60 -0.60 -14.92 2.60
C LEU A 60 -0.11 -13.47 2.71
N ALA A 61 -0.46 -12.64 1.74
CA ALA A 61 -0.19 -11.21 1.71
C ALA A 61 -1.22 -10.50 0.82
N GLU A 62 -1.30 -9.18 0.97
CA GLU A 62 -2.10 -8.32 0.10
C GLU A 62 -1.43 -6.94 -0.02
N THR A 63 -1.34 -6.46 -1.26
CA THR A 63 -0.90 -5.11 -1.60
C THR A 63 -2.07 -4.20 -1.92
N THR A 64 -2.26 -3.17 -1.09
CA THR A 64 -3.11 -2.03 -1.44
C THR A 64 -2.28 -0.93 -2.10
N SER A 65 -2.49 -0.72 -3.41
CA SER A 65 -1.93 0.42 -4.14
C SER A 65 -2.99 1.16 -4.96
N THR A 66 -2.85 2.48 -5.07
CA THR A 66 -3.78 3.34 -5.81
C THR A 66 -3.07 4.41 -6.64
N ILE A 67 -3.78 4.95 -7.62
CA ILE A 67 -3.36 6.14 -8.35
C ILE A 67 -4.06 7.32 -7.70
N LYS A 68 -3.32 8.20 -7.04
CA LYS A 68 -3.84 9.42 -6.45
C LYS A 68 -3.98 10.48 -7.55
N PHE A 69 -5.18 11.02 -7.73
CA PHE A 69 -5.47 12.10 -8.67
C PHE A 69 -5.92 13.34 -7.90
N GLU A 70 -4.98 14.25 -7.65
CA GLU A 70 -5.24 15.54 -7.03
C GLU A 70 -5.38 16.58 -8.13
N TYR A 71 -6.38 17.45 -8.07
CA TYR A 71 -6.60 18.44 -9.13
C TYR A 71 -7.39 19.66 -8.68
N ASN A 72 -7.26 20.74 -9.45
CA ASN A 72 -8.04 21.96 -9.28
C ASN A 72 -8.85 22.25 -10.55
N VAL A 73 -10.10 22.68 -10.37
CA VAL A 73 -11.04 23.00 -11.45
C VAL A 73 -11.63 24.37 -11.23
N THR A 74 -11.79 25.12 -12.31
CA THR A 74 -12.50 26.40 -12.32
C THR A 74 -13.37 26.46 -13.56
N ASN A 75 -14.68 26.66 -13.41
CA ASN A 75 -15.63 26.71 -14.54
C ASN A 75 -15.49 25.50 -15.49
N ASN A 76 -15.42 24.27 -14.94
CA ASN A 76 -15.21 23.01 -15.66
C ASN A 76 -13.88 22.89 -16.43
N VAL A 77 -12.94 23.81 -16.19
CA VAL A 77 -11.58 23.78 -16.73
C VAL A 77 -10.63 23.24 -15.68
N LEU A 78 -9.93 22.15 -16.00
CA LEU A 78 -8.86 21.60 -15.19
C LEU A 78 -7.63 22.52 -15.26
N THR A 79 -7.32 23.21 -14.17
CA THR A 79 -6.24 24.21 -14.12
C THR A 79 -4.91 23.60 -13.70
N SER A 80 -4.94 22.61 -12.82
CA SER A 80 -3.76 21.86 -12.37
C SER A 80 -4.13 20.46 -11.95
N TYR A 81 -3.17 19.55 -12.01
CA TYR A 81 -3.32 18.19 -11.52
C TYR A 81 -1.99 17.59 -11.06
N LYS A 82 -2.09 16.55 -10.24
CA LYS A 82 -1.02 15.66 -9.81
C LYS A 82 -1.51 14.20 -9.91
N ILE A 83 -0.68 13.33 -10.47
CA ILE A 83 -0.97 11.89 -10.62
C ILE A 83 0.17 11.11 -9.98
N GLU A 84 -0.12 10.40 -8.90
CA GLU A 84 0.87 9.65 -8.11
C GLU A 84 0.47 8.19 -7.98
N SER A 85 1.42 7.28 -8.12
CA SER A 85 1.23 5.87 -7.76
C SER A 85 1.67 5.71 -6.31
N ILE A 86 0.75 5.30 -5.43
CA ILE A 86 1.01 5.17 -3.99
C ILE A 86 0.68 3.76 -3.51
N PHE A 87 1.50 3.26 -2.60
CA PHE A 87 1.27 2.07 -1.78
C PHE A 87 0.82 2.50 -0.38
N ILE A 88 -0.20 1.85 0.18
CA ILE A 88 -0.81 2.22 1.46
C ILE A 88 -0.40 1.19 2.51
N LYS A 89 0.51 1.56 3.42
CA LYS A 89 1.10 0.64 4.41
C LYS A 89 0.04 0.04 5.33
N SER A 90 -0.85 0.88 5.88
CA SER A 90 -1.92 0.47 6.82
C SER A 90 -2.98 -0.45 6.21
N ARG A 91 -3.04 -0.56 4.88
CA ARG A 91 -3.99 -1.41 4.14
C ARG A 91 -3.32 -2.57 3.41
N SER A 92 -2.03 -2.73 3.58
CA SER A 92 -1.26 -3.82 2.99
C SER A 92 -0.73 -4.68 4.12
N TRP A 93 -0.89 -5.99 4.02
CA TRP A 93 -0.61 -6.91 5.13
C TRP A 93 0.11 -8.15 4.63
N THR A 94 0.80 -8.84 5.54
CA THR A 94 1.45 -10.13 5.26
C THR A 94 1.45 -11.01 6.51
N ILE A 95 1.39 -12.33 6.31
CA ILE A 95 1.65 -13.36 7.34
C ILE A 95 2.84 -14.24 6.99
N THR A 96 3.61 -13.86 5.96
CA THR A 96 4.80 -14.56 5.49
C THR A 96 5.95 -13.58 5.25
N ASN A 97 7.16 -14.12 5.17
CA ASN A 97 8.37 -13.39 4.77
C ASN A 97 8.96 -13.91 3.45
N ASP A 98 8.20 -14.69 2.67
CA ASP A 98 8.67 -15.27 1.41
C ASP A 98 9.02 -14.19 0.36
N MET A 99 10.25 -14.21 -0.14
CA MET A 99 10.72 -13.18 -1.07
C MET A 99 10.13 -13.30 -2.48
N GLN A 100 9.62 -14.48 -2.88
CA GLN A 100 8.93 -14.62 -4.16
C GLN A 100 7.54 -13.98 -4.09
N LEU A 101 6.86 -14.12 -2.95
CA LEU A 101 5.61 -13.41 -2.70
C LEU A 101 5.84 -11.90 -2.56
N LEU A 102 6.94 -11.44 -1.96
CA LEU A 102 7.25 -10.00 -1.95
C LEU A 102 7.41 -9.46 -3.38
N ALA A 103 8.08 -10.22 -4.25
CA ALA A 103 8.21 -9.87 -5.66
C ALA A 103 6.86 -9.89 -6.40
N HIS A 104 5.93 -10.74 -5.97
CA HIS A 104 4.56 -10.78 -6.48
C HIS A 104 3.81 -9.50 -6.10
N GLU A 105 3.81 -9.17 -4.82
CA GLU A 105 3.20 -7.97 -4.25
C GLU A 105 3.78 -6.68 -4.85
N GLN A 106 5.11 -6.62 -5.02
CA GLN A 106 5.77 -5.51 -5.70
C GLN A 106 5.27 -5.31 -7.13
N LEU A 107 4.90 -6.37 -7.85
CA LEU A 107 4.41 -6.24 -9.21
C LEU A 107 3.05 -5.55 -9.27
N HIS A 108 2.17 -5.77 -8.29
CA HIS A 108 0.91 -5.02 -8.19
C HIS A 108 1.16 -3.52 -8.11
N PHE A 109 2.16 -3.11 -7.33
CA PHE A 109 2.53 -1.70 -7.23
C PHE A 109 3.16 -1.18 -8.54
N ASP A 110 3.99 -1.98 -9.21
CA ASP A 110 4.55 -1.63 -10.53
C ASP A 110 3.45 -1.53 -11.62
N ILE A 111 2.39 -2.35 -11.55
CA ILE A 111 1.20 -2.25 -12.42
C ILE A 111 0.45 -0.93 -12.14
N THR A 112 0.32 -0.52 -10.88
CA THR A 112 -0.28 0.78 -10.53
C THR A 112 0.52 1.93 -11.14
N GLU A 113 1.85 1.92 -11.07
CA GLU A 113 2.66 2.94 -11.74
C GLU A 113 2.55 2.88 -13.26
N LEU A 114 2.51 1.69 -13.87
CA LEU A 114 2.32 1.57 -15.32
C LEU A 114 1.07 2.34 -15.77
N TYR A 115 -0.04 2.22 -15.04
CA TYR A 115 -1.25 2.95 -15.36
C TYR A 115 -1.21 4.43 -14.96
N ALA A 116 -0.49 4.81 -13.90
CA ALA A 116 -0.23 6.21 -13.60
C ALA A 116 0.51 6.91 -14.75
N ARG A 117 1.54 6.26 -15.33
CA ARG A 117 2.25 6.76 -16.51
C ARG A 117 1.35 6.87 -17.75
N LYS A 118 0.45 5.90 -17.97
CA LYS A 118 -0.54 5.95 -19.06
C LYS A 118 -1.50 7.13 -18.90
N ILE A 119 -1.95 7.42 -17.68
CA ILE A 119 -2.80 8.58 -17.37
C ILE A 119 -2.04 9.87 -17.63
N ARG A 120 -0.83 10.05 -17.08
CA ARG A 120 0.02 11.22 -17.32
C ARG A 120 0.23 11.47 -18.82
N LYS A 121 0.56 10.42 -19.59
CA LYS A 121 0.68 10.49 -21.06
C LYS A 121 -0.59 10.99 -21.75
N ALA A 122 -1.75 10.48 -21.35
CA ALA A 122 -3.02 10.85 -21.95
C ALA A 122 -3.41 12.30 -21.59
N PHE A 123 -3.16 12.71 -20.34
CA PHE A 123 -3.39 14.08 -19.87
C PHE A 123 -2.49 15.08 -20.59
N ASP A 124 -1.21 14.77 -20.78
CA ASP A 124 -0.30 15.59 -21.59
C ASP A 124 -0.81 15.75 -23.03
N SER A 125 -1.34 14.68 -23.62
CA SER A 125 -1.93 14.74 -24.96
C SER A 125 -3.18 15.64 -25.00
N LEU A 126 -4.00 15.68 -23.95
CA LEU A 126 -5.14 16.59 -23.87
C LEU A 126 -4.68 18.05 -23.77
N ARG A 127 -3.69 18.34 -22.92
CA ARG A 127 -3.10 19.68 -22.78
C ARG A 127 -2.52 20.20 -24.09
N ILE A 128 -1.77 19.37 -24.83
CA ILE A 128 -1.22 19.73 -26.14
C ILE A 128 -2.33 20.10 -27.13
N ARG A 129 -3.47 19.40 -27.06
CA ARG A 129 -4.66 19.67 -27.88
C ARG A 129 -5.53 20.80 -27.34
N LYS A 130 -5.09 21.51 -26.29
CA LYS A 130 -5.84 22.57 -25.59
C LYS A 130 -7.22 22.11 -25.10
N ASN A 131 -7.36 20.82 -24.76
CA ASN A 131 -8.56 20.29 -24.13
C ASN A 131 -8.36 20.28 -22.62
N PHE A 132 -9.11 21.14 -21.93
CA PHE A 132 -9.05 21.31 -20.49
C PHE A 132 -10.37 20.97 -19.79
N ASN A 133 -11.36 20.44 -20.51
CA ASN A 133 -12.63 20.04 -19.90
C ASN A 133 -12.36 18.90 -18.92
N GLU A 134 -12.67 19.13 -17.64
CA GLU A 134 -12.49 18.22 -16.52
C GLU A 134 -13.07 16.82 -16.78
N GLU A 135 -14.22 16.73 -17.44
CA GLU A 135 -14.89 15.46 -17.75
C GLU A 135 -13.98 14.54 -18.59
N ASN A 136 -13.22 15.09 -19.55
CA ASN A 136 -12.32 14.30 -20.38
C ASN A 136 -11.17 13.69 -19.56
N TYR A 137 -10.68 14.40 -18.55
CA TYR A 137 -9.65 13.90 -17.64
C TYR A 137 -10.22 12.81 -16.73
N SER A 138 -11.42 13.04 -16.18
CA SER A 138 -12.14 12.09 -15.35
C SER A 138 -12.44 10.78 -16.10
N LEU A 139 -12.88 10.84 -17.36
CA LEU A 139 -13.09 9.67 -18.22
C LEU A 139 -11.80 8.87 -18.45
N ILE A 140 -10.70 9.55 -18.76
CA ILE A 140 -9.40 8.91 -18.97
C ILE A 140 -8.91 8.25 -17.68
N TYR A 141 -9.01 8.95 -16.56
CA TYR A 141 -8.61 8.43 -15.25
C TYR A 141 -9.40 7.16 -14.92
N ASN A 142 -10.73 7.24 -14.92
CA ASN A 142 -11.61 6.12 -14.59
C ASN A 142 -11.39 4.91 -15.51
N SER A 143 -11.24 5.13 -16.82
CA SER A 143 -10.93 4.05 -17.77
C SER A 143 -9.61 3.34 -17.45
N ASN A 144 -8.58 4.08 -17.03
CA ASN A 144 -7.30 3.49 -16.67
C ASN A 144 -7.32 2.77 -15.32
N ILE A 145 -8.12 3.24 -14.34
CA ILE A 145 -8.33 2.51 -13.09
C ILE A 145 -8.95 1.13 -13.34
N LEU A 146 -9.97 1.06 -14.20
CA LEU A 146 -10.59 -0.22 -14.58
C LEU A 146 -9.57 -1.15 -15.27
N LYS A 147 -8.84 -0.65 -16.27
CA LYS A 147 -7.81 -1.43 -16.98
C LYS A 147 -6.66 -1.89 -16.07
N ARG A 148 -6.31 -1.11 -15.05
CA ARG A 148 -5.34 -1.50 -14.02
C ARG A 148 -5.87 -2.67 -13.20
N ASN A 149 -7.11 -2.58 -12.73
CA ASN A 149 -7.75 -3.64 -11.95
C ASN A 149 -7.87 -4.93 -12.76
N ASP A 150 -8.24 -4.82 -14.04
CA ASP A 150 -8.29 -5.98 -14.95
C ASP A 150 -6.91 -6.61 -15.15
N LEU A 151 -5.85 -5.79 -15.25
CA LEU A 151 -4.48 -6.31 -15.38
C LEU A 151 -3.98 -7.00 -14.10
N ASN A 152 -4.31 -6.47 -12.93
CA ASN A 152 -4.00 -7.12 -11.64
C ASN A 152 -4.70 -8.49 -11.54
N LYS A 153 -6.01 -8.55 -11.80
CA LYS A 153 -6.76 -9.83 -11.80
C LYS A 153 -6.19 -10.82 -12.81
N LEU A 154 -5.83 -10.33 -14.01
CA LEU A 154 -5.22 -11.17 -15.03
C LEU A 154 -3.86 -11.69 -14.58
N TYR A 155 -3.05 -10.86 -13.92
CA TYR A 155 -1.77 -11.30 -13.37
C TYR A 155 -1.97 -12.41 -12.33
N ASP A 156 -2.83 -12.21 -11.33
CA ASP A 156 -3.08 -13.19 -10.25
C ASP A 156 -3.50 -14.55 -10.78
N SER A 157 -4.51 -14.55 -11.67
CA SER A 157 -5.04 -15.76 -12.30
C SER A 157 -4.00 -16.54 -13.11
N GLN A 158 -2.91 -15.88 -13.51
CA GLN A 158 -1.90 -16.46 -14.39
C GLN A 158 -0.67 -16.98 -13.65
N VAL A 159 -0.40 -16.51 -12.43
CA VAL A 159 0.87 -16.77 -11.74
C VAL A 159 0.73 -17.60 -10.48
N TYR A 160 -0.50 -17.93 -10.05
CA TYR A 160 -0.74 -18.75 -8.88
C TYR A 160 0.08 -20.07 -8.94
N GLY A 161 1.07 -20.19 -8.04
CA GLY A 161 2.01 -21.32 -7.99
C GLY A 161 3.00 -21.43 -9.15
N ASN A 162 3.17 -20.40 -9.99
CA ASN A 162 3.99 -20.43 -11.20
C ASN A 162 5.04 -19.30 -11.27
N ASN A 163 6.19 -19.56 -10.66
CA ASN A 163 7.32 -18.62 -10.60
C ASN A 163 7.91 -18.28 -11.98
N ILE A 164 7.83 -19.19 -12.96
CA ILE A 164 8.31 -18.93 -14.32
C ILE A 164 7.44 -17.85 -14.97
N ARG A 165 6.12 -17.98 -14.84
CA ARG A 165 5.16 -17.01 -15.39
C ARG A 165 5.22 -15.68 -14.66
N GLN A 166 5.40 -15.68 -13.34
CA GLN A 166 5.65 -14.46 -12.57
C GLN A 166 6.87 -13.68 -13.10
N ASN A 167 7.99 -14.36 -13.35
CA ASN A 167 9.18 -13.73 -13.90
C ASN A 167 8.97 -13.16 -15.32
N GLN A 168 8.15 -13.80 -16.15
CA GLN A 168 7.76 -13.27 -17.45
C GLN A 168 6.93 -11.99 -17.32
N TRP A 169 5.99 -11.98 -16.37
CA TRP A 169 5.17 -10.81 -16.04
C TRP A 169 6.00 -9.64 -15.52
N ILE A 170 6.92 -9.88 -14.59
CA ILE A 170 7.85 -8.88 -14.07
C ILE A 170 8.63 -8.22 -15.21
N LYS A 171 9.21 -9.03 -16.12
CA LYS A 171 9.93 -8.51 -17.29
C LYS A 171 9.02 -7.70 -18.21
N ARG A 172 7.81 -8.18 -18.47
CA ARG A 172 6.82 -7.51 -19.32
C ARG A 172 6.44 -6.14 -18.76
N VAL A 173 5.99 -6.08 -17.50
CA VAL A 173 5.56 -4.82 -16.86
C VAL A 173 6.73 -3.85 -16.78
N LYS A 174 7.92 -4.30 -16.39
CA LYS A 174 9.14 -3.48 -16.38
C LYS A 174 9.42 -2.84 -17.74
N ASN A 175 9.31 -3.62 -18.82
CA ASN A 175 9.52 -3.09 -20.17
C ASN A 175 8.45 -2.05 -20.56
N GLU A 176 7.19 -2.28 -20.21
CA GLU A 176 6.11 -1.31 -20.47
C GLU A 176 6.29 -0.01 -19.67
N VAL A 177 6.71 -0.11 -18.40
CA VAL A 177 7.05 1.04 -17.57
C VAL A 177 8.21 1.84 -18.19
N LEU A 178 9.26 1.15 -18.65
CA LEU A 178 10.43 1.78 -19.28
C LEU A 178 10.08 2.50 -20.60
N LYS A 179 9.16 1.95 -21.42
CA LYS A 179 8.67 2.64 -22.63
C LYS A 179 7.99 3.97 -22.32
N LEU A 180 7.52 4.15 -21.08
CA LEU A 180 6.84 5.35 -20.61
C LEU A 180 7.72 6.18 -19.66
N ASN A 181 9.05 6.02 -19.68
CA ASN A 181 9.96 6.75 -18.77
C ASN A 181 9.82 8.28 -18.82
N LYS A 182 9.45 8.83 -19.98
CA LYS A 182 9.12 10.27 -20.11
C LYS A 182 8.03 10.72 -19.13
N TYR A 183 7.16 9.82 -18.71
CA TYR A 183 6.01 10.07 -17.86
C TYR A 183 6.20 9.54 -16.43
N GLU A 184 7.43 9.25 -16.02
CA GLU A 184 7.76 8.98 -14.62
C GLU A 184 7.40 10.18 -13.74
N SER A 185 6.96 9.94 -12.50
CA SER A 185 6.69 11.02 -11.55
C SER A 185 7.95 11.87 -11.36
N SER A 186 7.81 13.19 -11.35
CA SER A 186 8.92 14.14 -11.16
C SER A 186 9.06 14.65 -9.73
N TYR A 187 8.34 14.02 -8.79
CA TYR A 187 8.26 14.40 -7.38
C TYR A 187 9.03 13.43 -6.50
#